data_AF-A0A7K3ZKV8-F1
#
_entry.id   AF-A0A7K3ZKV8-F1
#
_cell.length_a   1.000
_cell.length_b   1.000
_cell.length_c   1.000
_cell.angle_alpha   90.00
_cell.angle_beta   90.00
_cell.angle_gamma   90.00
#
_symmetry.space_group_name_H-M   'P 1'
#
loop_
_entity.id
_entity.type
_entity.pdbx_description
1 polymer ?
#
loop_
_entity_poly.entity_id
_entity_poly.type
_entity_poly.pdbx_seq_one_letter_code
_entity_poly.pdbx_strand_id
1 'polypeptide(L)' 'MYKCGKCGEPIRNVNALGLQCEKCGSKIFYKERPNVKKVLRSD' A
#
# COMPACT_ATOMS: atom_id res chain seq x y z
N MET A 1 -0.64 5.43 -2.91
CA MET A 1 0.66 5.09 -2.29
C MET A 1 0.54 3.72 -1.64
N TYR A 2 1.58 2.88 -1.69
CA TYR A 2 1.61 1.65 -0.90
C TYR A 2 2.23 1.93 0.47
N LYS A 3 1.67 1.35 1.52
CA LYS A 3 2.20 1.40 2.88
C LYS A 3 2.61 0.00 3.33
N CYS A 4 3.75 -0.09 4.00
CA CYS A 4 4.21 -1.29 4.67
C CYS A 4 3.19 -1.75 5.72
N GLY A 5 2.73 -3.00 5.66
CA GLY A 5 1.72 -3.51 6.58
C GLY A 5 2.20 -3.71 8.01
N LYS A 6 3.52 -3.89 8.21
CA LYS A 6 4.11 -4.13 9.54
C LYS A 6 4.57 -2.84 10.24
N CYS A 7 5.09 -1.90 9.45
CA CYS A 7 5.78 -0.71 9.93
C CYS A 7 5.08 0.60 9.57
N GLY A 8 4.03 0.55 8.74
CA GLY A 8 3.21 1.70 8.38
C GLY A 8 3.88 2.69 7.41
N GLU A 9 5.17 2.51 7.11
CA GLU A 9 5.89 3.47 6.26
C GLU A 9 5.43 3.45 4.80
N PRO A 10 5.36 4.63 4.16
CA PRO A 10 5.04 4.74 2.75
C PRO A 10 6.21 4.27 1.90
N ILE A 11 5.92 3.35 0.99
CA ILE A 11 6.92 2.84 0.04
C ILE A 11 7.06 3.82 -1.11
N ARG A 12 8.26 4.37 -1.24
CA ARG A 12 8.67 5.25 -2.34
C ARG A 12 9.37 4.49 -3.45
N ASN A 13 10.06 3.39 -3.11
CA ASN A 13 10.84 2.58 -4.04
C ASN A 13 10.05 1.34 -4.47
N VAL A 14 9.45 1.40 -5.66
CA VAL A 14 8.81 0.24 -6.31
C VAL A 14 9.77 -0.29 -7.37
N ASN A 15 10.90 -0.85 -6.94
CA ASN A 15 11.85 -1.44 -7.88
C ASN A 15 11.26 -2.71 -8.49
N ALA A 16 11.38 -2.86 -9.82
CA ALA A 16 10.79 -3.93 -10.61
C ALA A 16 11.26 -5.36 -10.23
N LEU A 17 12.32 -5.48 -9.43
CA LEU A 17 12.90 -6.75 -8.98
C LEU A 17 12.23 -7.34 -7.73
N GLY A 18 11.40 -6.58 -7.02
CA GLY A 18 10.68 -7.06 -5.85
C GLY A 18 10.32 -5.94 -4.88
N LEU A 19 9.05 -5.92 -4.46
CA LEU A 19 8.56 -5.03 -3.43
C LEU A 19 8.98 -5.59 -2.06
N GLN A 20 9.96 -4.94 -1.43
CA GLN A 20 10.39 -5.23 -0.07
C GLN A 20 10.49 -3.92 0.71
N CYS A 21 9.98 -3.89 1.94
CA CYS A 21 10.13 -2.72 2.79
C CYS A 21 11.60 -2.55 3.23
N GLU A 22 12.19 -1.37 2.98
CA GLU A 22 13.59 -1.07 3.29
C GLU A 22 13.89 -1.07 4.81
N LYS A 23 12.92 -0.75 5.67
CA LYS A 23 13.13 -0.75 7.12
C LYS A 23 12.96 -2.10 7.80
N CYS A 24 11.93 -2.86 7.43
CA CYS A 24 11.55 -4.07 8.18
C CYS A 24 11.63 -5.36 7.36
N GLY A 25 12.00 -5.30 6.09
CA GLY A 25 12.09 -6.45 5.19
C GLY A 25 10.76 -7.14 4.88
N SER A 26 9.63 -6.61 5.37
CA SER A 26 8.32 -7.18 5.13
C SER A 26 7.89 -7.03 3.67
N LYS A 27 7.15 -8.03 3.17
CA LYS A 27 6.57 -8.09 1.82
C LYS A 27 5.05 -7.90 1.81
N ILE A 28 4.48 -7.43 2.92
CA ILE A 28 3.04 -7.17 3.07
C ILE A 28 2.78 -5.68 2.88
N PHE A 29 1.88 -5.32 1.97
CA PHE A 29 1.61 -3.93 1.59
C PHE A 29 0.12 -3.64 1.49
N TYR A 30 -0.27 -2.44 1.90
CA TYR A 30 -1.62 -1.92 1.76
C TYR A 30 -1.63 -0.75 0.79
N LYS A 31 -2.57 -0.74 -0.16
CA LYS A 31 -2.82 0.44 -0.99
C LYS A 31 -3.76 1.38 -0.24
N GLU A 32 -3.33 2.62 -0.09
CA GLU A 32 -4.16 3.62 0.56
C GLU A 32 -5.43 3.90 -0.25
N ARG A 33 -6.57 3.96 0.44
CA ARG A 33 -7.88 4.17 -0.19
C ARG A 33 -7.88 5.56 -0.83
N PRO A 34 -8.24 5.70 -2.11
CA PRO A 34 -8.42 7.01 -2.71
C PRO A 34 -9.59 7.72 -2.04
N ASN A 35 -9.48 9.04 -1.85
CA ASN A 35 -10.54 9.87 -1.28
C ASN A 35 -11.62 10.18 -2.33
N VAL A 36 -12.11 9.13 -2.99
CA VAL A 36 -13.17 9.21 -4.00
C VAL A 36 -14.40 8.58 -3.39
N LYS A 37 -15.50 9.32 -3.40
CA LYS A 37 -16.80 8.83 -2.92
C LYS A 37 -17.22 7.62 -3.76
N LYS A 38 -17.44 6.49 -3.11
CA LYS A 38 -18.06 5.31 -3.75
C LYS A 38 -19.57 5.51 -3.73
N VAL A 39 -20.20 5.62 -4.89
CA VAL A 39 -21.66 5.60 -5.01
C VAL A 39 -22.10 4.13 -5.01
N LEU A 40 -22.80 3.72 -3.96
CA LEU A 40 -23.40 2.39 -3.84
C LEU A 40 -24.84 2.48 -4.34
N ARG A 41 -25.23 1.62 -5.28
CA ARG A 41 -26.64 1.38 -5.62
C ARG A 41 -27.09 0.18 -4.78
N SER A 42 -28.20 0.33 -4.07
CA SER A 42 -28.89 -0.79 -3.40
C SER A 42 -29.85 -1.43 -4.39
N ASP A 43 -29.80 -2.76 -4.50
CA ASP A 43 -30.82 -3.58 -5.16
C ASP A 43 -32.12 -3.62 -4.33
#